data_AF-A0A838CU31-F1
#
_entry.id   AF-A0A838CU31-F1
#
_cell.length_a   1.000
_cell.length_b   1.000
_cell.length_c   1.000
_cell.angle_alpha   90.00
_cell.angle_beta   90.00
_cell.angle_gamma   90.00
#
_symmetry.space_group_name_H-M   'P 1'
#
loop_
_entity.id
_entity.type
_entity.pdbx_description
1 polymer ?
#
loop_
_entity_poly.entity_id
_entity_poly.type
_entity_poly.pdbx_seq_one_letter_code
_entity_poly.pdbx_strand_id
1 'polypeptide(L)'
;MEQKKIVPSYAVEEIYVSNDATSTQPFAIGDRYSDTPINQVITFEDPLPEEFHRKPLKLEREVSEDQALAREPHPDLVPITNQVIEQAAVAINRFMRMEYPDDSGLWMWDSLYRENGHLVALLKKEDWSLFTGKMKLLLQSDGQDVVNAIDSQWMMDMIKEFKPAPAAKITMQEAYEKLKDTLTLTPVYVYRQQTGHYHLHGKLDSAHAVDAHTGEVLQLSDL
;
A
#
# COMPACT_ATOMS: atom_id res chain seq x y z
N MET A 1 -20.76 -26.26 5.55
CA MET A 1 -19.71 -25.96 4.56
C MET A 1 -19.88 -24.51 4.17
N GLU A 2 -19.05 -23.62 4.71
CA GLU A 2 -19.00 -22.22 4.26
C GLU A 2 -18.59 -22.20 2.79
N GLN A 3 -19.41 -21.59 1.93
CA GLN A 3 -19.07 -21.43 0.52
C GLN A 3 -18.18 -20.19 0.36
N LYS A 4 -16.94 -20.39 -0.10
CA LYS A 4 -16.05 -19.32 -0.58
C LYS A 4 -16.72 -18.57 -1.73
N LYS A 5 -17.27 -17.38 -1.47
CA LYS A 5 -17.97 -16.53 -2.45
C LYS A 5 -17.44 -15.10 -2.34
N ILE A 6 -17.36 -14.39 -3.45
CA ILE A 6 -17.07 -12.95 -3.43
C ILE A 6 -18.36 -12.22 -3.05
N VAL A 7 -18.31 -11.40 -2.01
CA VAL A 7 -19.45 -10.58 -1.56
C VAL A 7 -19.23 -9.14 -2.03
N PRO A 8 -20.01 -8.65 -3.01
CA PRO A 8 -19.91 -7.26 -3.43
C PRO A 8 -20.48 -6.38 -2.32
N SER A 9 -19.69 -5.44 -1.81
CA SER A 9 -20.11 -4.59 -0.69
C SER A 9 -19.70 -3.15 -0.90
N TYR A 10 -20.52 -2.22 -0.42
CA TYR A 10 -20.15 -0.81 -0.27
C TYR A 10 -19.64 -0.61 1.16
N ALA A 11 -18.43 -0.07 1.29
CA ALA A 11 -17.83 0.27 2.57
C ALA A 11 -17.23 1.68 2.49
N VAL A 12 -16.92 2.25 3.65
CA VAL A 12 -16.26 3.55 3.73
C VAL A 12 -14.77 3.32 3.88
N GLU A 13 -13.98 3.90 2.97
CA GLU A 13 -12.53 3.92 3.11
C GLU A 13 -12.15 4.81 4.30
N GLU A 14 -11.21 4.34 5.13
CA GLU A 14 -10.71 5.12 6.26
C GLU A 14 -10.04 6.41 5.74
N ILE A 15 -10.43 7.56 6.31
CA ILE A 15 -9.85 8.87 5.97
C ILE A 15 -9.61 9.72 7.21
N TYR A 16 -8.67 10.65 7.13
CA TYR A 16 -8.48 11.71 8.09
C TYR A 16 -9.15 13.00 7.60
N VAL A 17 -9.91 13.64 8.48
CA VAL A 17 -10.57 14.94 8.24
C VAL A 17 -9.86 15.98 9.09
N SER A 18 -9.41 17.08 8.50
CA SER A 18 -8.78 18.16 9.27
C SER A 18 -9.76 18.77 10.28
N ASN A 19 -9.24 19.25 11.41
CA ASN A 19 -10.08 19.78 12.49
C ASN A 19 -10.91 21.03 12.09
N ASP A 20 -10.48 21.75 11.05
CA ASP A 20 -11.20 22.86 10.44
C ASP A 20 -12.19 22.43 9.33
N ALA A 21 -12.29 21.13 9.06
CA ALA A 21 -13.10 20.51 8.02
C ALA A 21 -12.83 21.03 6.59
N THR A 22 -11.66 21.63 6.34
CA THR A 22 -11.30 22.17 5.01
C THR A 22 -10.64 21.15 4.10
N SER A 23 -10.14 20.04 4.65
CA SER A 23 -9.42 19.03 3.89
C SER A 23 -9.68 17.62 4.41
N THR A 24 -9.58 16.66 3.49
CA THR A 24 -9.54 15.24 3.79
C THR A 24 -8.23 14.65 3.30
N GLN A 25 -7.83 13.56 3.92
CA GLN A 25 -6.66 12.79 3.57
C GLN A 25 -7.00 11.30 3.63
N PRO A 26 -6.63 10.49 2.63
CA PRO A 26 -6.76 9.03 2.72
C PRO A 26 -5.95 8.44 3.87
N PHE A 27 -6.49 7.41 4.52
CA PHE A 27 -5.70 6.56 5.39
C PHE A 27 -4.69 5.78 4.54
N ALA A 28 -3.41 5.96 4.86
CA ALA A 28 -2.34 5.19 4.27
C ALA A 28 -1.81 4.22 5.32
N ILE A 29 -1.92 2.91 5.06
CA ILE A 29 -1.16 1.92 5.81
C ILE A 29 0.31 2.06 5.36
N GLY A 30 1.15 2.51 6.28
CA GLY A 30 2.52 2.93 6.01
C GLY A 30 2.60 4.43 5.78
N ASP A 31 3.66 5.07 6.31
CA ASP A 31 3.93 6.49 6.21
C ASP A 31 4.17 6.92 4.75
N ARG A 32 3.11 6.98 3.94
CA ARG A 32 3.13 7.53 2.58
C ARG A 32 3.46 9.02 2.53
N TYR A 33 3.68 9.63 3.69
CA TYR A 33 4.11 11.02 3.80
C TYR A 33 5.54 11.22 3.29
N SER A 34 6.39 10.18 3.26
CA SER A 34 7.79 10.20 2.79
C SER A 34 7.99 9.62 1.39
N ASP A 35 6.91 9.32 0.68
CA ASP A 35 7.00 8.76 -0.66
C ASP A 35 7.68 9.78 -1.58
N THR A 36 8.84 9.41 -2.10
CA THR A 36 9.49 10.13 -3.19
C THR A 36 8.80 9.69 -4.47
N PRO A 37 7.99 10.56 -5.12
CA PRO A 37 7.29 10.20 -6.34
C PRO A 37 8.30 10.04 -7.48
N ILE A 38 8.17 8.96 -8.26
CA ILE A 38 9.06 8.66 -9.39
C ILE A 38 8.29 8.69 -10.71
N ASN A 39 7.16 7.97 -10.80
CA ASN A 39 6.29 7.89 -11.98
C ASN A 39 7.04 7.55 -13.28
N GLN A 40 7.88 6.50 -13.25
CA GLN A 40 8.68 6.07 -14.39
C GLN A 40 8.23 4.70 -14.90
N VAL A 41 7.98 4.58 -16.22
CA VAL A 41 7.74 3.28 -16.85
C VAL A 41 9.04 2.48 -16.92
N ILE A 42 9.00 1.22 -16.49
CA ILE A 42 10.15 0.33 -16.49
C ILE A 42 10.23 -0.37 -17.84
N THR A 43 11.31 -0.13 -18.58
CA THR A 43 11.59 -0.77 -19.87
C THR A 43 12.95 -1.44 -19.87
N PHE A 44 13.05 -2.56 -20.57
CA PHE A 44 14.26 -3.36 -20.77
C PHE A 44 14.14 -4.21 -22.04
N GLU A 45 15.26 -4.57 -22.65
CA GLU A 45 15.29 -5.30 -23.93
C GLU A 45 15.60 -6.79 -23.73
N ASP A 46 16.60 -7.13 -22.91
CA ASP A 46 17.07 -8.50 -22.76
C ASP A 46 16.70 -9.10 -21.39
N PRO A 47 16.18 -10.34 -21.31
CA PRO A 47 16.02 -11.04 -20.04
C PRO A 47 17.37 -11.33 -19.39
N LEU A 48 17.38 -11.52 -18.06
CA LEU A 48 18.55 -12.00 -17.34
C LEU A 48 18.34 -13.46 -16.93
N PRO A 49 19.26 -14.38 -17.29
CA PRO A 49 19.12 -15.81 -16.99
C PRO A 49 19.39 -16.16 -15.51
N GLU A 50 19.56 -15.16 -14.64
CA GLU A 50 19.81 -15.34 -13.22
C GLU A 50 18.49 -15.52 -12.46
N GLU A 51 18.50 -16.35 -11.41
CA GLU A 51 17.36 -16.49 -10.51
C GLU A 51 17.43 -15.46 -9.37
N PHE A 52 16.29 -14.88 -9.03
CA PHE A 52 16.21 -14.02 -7.85
C PHE A 52 16.07 -14.83 -6.56
N HIS A 53 17.01 -14.65 -5.63
CA HIS A 53 16.93 -15.27 -4.31
C HIS A 53 16.51 -14.26 -3.25
N ARG A 54 15.31 -14.45 -2.70
CA ARG A 54 14.79 -13.65 -1.58
C ARG A 54 15.67 -13.81 -0.35
N LYS A 55 16.10 -12.69 0.24
CA LYS A 55 16.85 -12.64 1.49
C LYS A 55 15.87 -12.48 2.67
N PRO A 56 16.14 -13.09 3.84
CA PRO A 56 15.34 -12.87 5.04
C PRO A 56 15.35 -11.38 5.44
N LEU A 57 14.17 -10.85 5.77
CA LEU A 57 14.05 -9.46 6.24
C LEU A 57 14.24 -9.42 7.76
N LYS A 58 15.11 -8.54 8.23
CA LYS A 58 15.19 -8.16 9.64
C LYS A 58 14.28 -6.97 9.87
N LEU A 59 13.12 -7.22 10.48
CA LEU A 59 12.17 -6.19 10.89
C LEU A 59 12.31 -5.97 12.40
N GLU A 60 13.42 -5.37 12.81
CA GLU A 60 13.63 -5.00 14.22
C GLU A 60 12.87 -3.69 14.49
N ARG A 61 11.82 -3.77 15.32
CA ARG A 61 11.00 -2.62 15.74
C ARG A 61 11.28 -2.18 17.18
N GLU A 62 12.23 -2.82 17.84
CA GLU A 62 12.61 -2.52 19.21
C GLU A 62 13.73 -1.48 19.20
N VAL A 63 13.61 -0.48 20.07
CA VAL A 63 14.64 0.56 20.27
C VAL A 63 15.24 0.33 21.65
N SER A 64 16.57 0.30 21.73
CA SER A 64 17.25 0.16 23.02
C SER A 64 17.22 1.46 23.84
N GLU A 65 17.39 1.36 25.16
CA GLU A 65 17.42 2.52 26.06
C GLU A 65 18.51 3.53 25.65
N ASP A 66 19.70 3.04 25.29
CA ASP A 66 20.82 3.88 24.87
C ASP A 66 20.49 4.69 23.62
N GLN A 67 19.81 4.08 22.63
CA GLN A 67 19.40 4.76 21.40
C GLN A 67 18.33 5.84 21.67
N ALA A 68 17.39 5.55 22.58
CA ALA A 68 16.37 6.51 23.01
C ALA A 68 16.99 7.72 23.74
N LEU A 69 17.93 7.47 24.66
CA LEU A 69 18.64 8.51 25.39
C LEU A 69 19.54 9.36 24.47
N ALA A 70 20.18 8.73 23.48
CA ALA A 70 20.98 9.41 22.47
C ALA A 70 20.15 10.20 21.45
N ARG A 71 18.81 10.04 21.43
CA ARG A 71 17.90 10.60 20.42
C ARG A 71 18.36 10.24 19.00
N GLU A 72 18.78 9.00 18.81
CA GLU A 72 19.21 8.52 17.50
C GLU A 72 18.07 8.74 16.48
N PRO A 73 18.35 9.37 15.32
CA PRO A 73 17.33 9.57 14.31
C PRO A 73 16.87 8.23 13.77
N HIS A 74 15.55 8.08 13.60
CA HIS A 74 14.99 6.87 13.00
C HIS A 74 15.57 6.66 11.59
N PRO A 75 15.96 5.43 11.21
CA PRO A 75 16.60 5.17 9.91
C PRO A 75 15.73 5.58 8.71
N ASP A 76 14.42 5.60 8.88
CA ASP A 76 13.48 6.03 7.83
C ASP A 76 13.47 7.55 7.60
N LEU A 77 14.07 8.33 8.50
CA LEU A 77 14.23 9.77 8.33
C LEU A 77 15.43 10.14 7.43
N VAL A 78 16.26 9.17 7.05
CA VAL A 78 17.39 9.40 6.14
C VAL A 78 16.85 9.77 4.76
N PRO A 79 17.16 10.97 4.23
CA PRO A 79 16.64 11.41 2.93
C PRO A 79 17.02 10.45 1.81
N ILE A 80 16.09 10.25 0.88
CA ILE A 80 16.35 9.53 -0.37
C ILE A 80 16.98 10.53 -1.34
N THR A 81 18.23 10.28 -1.73
CA THR A 81 18.98 11.13 -2.66
C THR A 81 18.82 10.64 -4.10
N ASN A 82 19.11 11.50 -5.08
CA ASN A 82 19.10 11.10 -6.49
C ASN A 82 20.03 9.92 -6.78
N GLN A 83 21.19 9.84 -6.12
CA GLN A 83 22.11 8.72 -6.24
C GLN A 83 21.44 7.40 -5.81
N VAL A 84 20.71 7.41 -4.70
CA VAL A 84 19.96 6.24 -4.21
C VAL A 84 18.84 5.86 -5.18
N ILE A 85 18.16 6.85 -5.78
CA ILE A 85 17.12 6.61 -6.80
C ILE A 85 17.73 5.95 -8.04
N GLU A 86 18.87 6.43 -8.52
CA GLU A 86 19.58 5.85 -9.66
C GLU A 86 20.03 4.40 -9.37
N GLN A 87 20.55 4.14 -8.18
CA GLN A 87 20.92 2.77 -7.74
C GLN A 87 19.70 1.86 -7.68
N ALA A 88 18.61 2.34 -7.06
CA ALA A 88 17.35 1.61 -6.99
C ALA A 88 16.78 1.32 -8.39
N ALA A 89 16.88 2.26 -9.33
CA ALA A 89 16.43 2.05 -10.71
C ALA A 89 17.15 0.87 -11.38
N VAL A 90 18.48 0.78 -11.20
CA VAL A 90 19.30 -0.31 -11.73
C VAL A 90 18.91 -1.64 -11.07
N ALA A 91 18.76 -1.66 -9.74
CA ALA A 91 18.39 -2.86 -9.00
C ALA A 91 16.99 -3.37 -9.37
N ILE A 92 16.01 -2.47 -9.49
CA ILE A 92 14.65 -2.77 -9.92
C ILE A 92 14.65 -3.30 -11.35
N ASN A 93 15.36 -2.64 -12.28
CA ASN A 93 15.46 -3.10 -13.66
C ASN A 93 16.06 -4.50 -13.75
N ARG A 94 17.15 -4.77 -13.02
CA ARG A 94 17.75 -6.10 -12.92
C ARG A 94 16.75 -7.13 -12.40
N PHE A 95 16.04 -6.82 -11.32
CA PHE A 95 14.99 -7.69 -10.76
C PHE A 95 13.90 -8.01 -11.79
N MET A 96 13.36 -6.99 -12.46
CA MET A 96 12.30 -7.18 -13.46
C MET A 96 12.75 -8.04 -14.63
N ARG A 97 14.00 -7.90 -15.08
CA ARG A 97 14.58 -8.73 -16.15
C ARG A 97 14.76 -10.20 -15.76
N MET A 98 14.92 -10.50 -14.46
CA MET A 98 15.06 -11.87 -13.94
C MET A 98 13.68 -12.54 -13.75
N GLU A 99 12.77 -11.86 -13.04
CA GLU A 99 11.50 -12.47 -12.59
C GLU A 99 10.33 -12.23 -13.54
N TYR A 100 10.36 -11.15 -14.33
CA TYR A 100 9.30 -10.74 -15.24
C TYR A 100 9.84 -10.34 -16.62
N PRO A 101 10.59 -11.23 -17.31
CA PRO A 101 11.29 -10.92 -18.56
C PRO A 101 10.38 -10.46 -19.71
N ASP A 102 9.11 -10.85 -19.70
CA ASP A 102 8.13 -10.50 -20.74
C ASP A 102 7.32 -9.23 -20.42
N ASP A 103 7.51 -8.63 -19.23
CA ASP A 103 6.70 -7.51 -18.73
C ASP A 103 7.31 -6.13 -19.00
N SER A 104 8.26 -6.03 -19.92
CA SER A 104 8.88 -4.75 -20.30
C SER A 104 7.82 -3.73 -20.75
N GLY A 105 7.85 -2.54 -20.15
CA GLY A 105 6.88 -1.47 -20.41
C GLY A 105 5.51 -1.63 -19.74
N LEU A 106 5.24 -2.77 -19.07
CA LEU A 106 3.94 -3.01 -18.42
C LEU A 106 3.87 -2.43 -17.00
N TRP A 107 5.02 -2.19 -16.37
CA TRP A 107 5.10 -1.72 -14.99
C TRP A 107 5.58 -0.26 -14.93
N MET A 108 4.93 0.51 -14.06
CA MET A 108 5.36 1.84 -13.67
C MET A 108 5.91 1.79 -12.24
N TRP A 109 7.12 2.29 -12.05
CA TRP A 109 7.65 2.64 -10.75
C TRP A 109 6.97 3.93 -10.27
N ASP A 110 6.06 3.78 -9.32
CA ASP A 110 5.22 4.85 -8.81
C ASP A 110 5.99 5.73 -7.82
N SER A 111 6.56 5.12 -6.78
CA SER A 111 7.17 5.81 -5.65
C SER A 111 8.24 4.99 -4.93
N LEU A 112 9.06 5.67 -4.14
CA LEU A 112 10.12 5.11 -3.30
C LEU A 112 10.07 5.72 -1.89
N TYR A 113 10.05 4.90 -0.85
CA TYR A 113 10.10 5.35 0.55
C TYR A 113 11.01 4.48 1.41
N ARG A 114 11.21 4.87 2.68
CA ARG A 114 11.89 4.04 3.67
C ARG A 114 10.89 3.39 4.62
N GLU A 115 11.11 2.14 4.93
CA GLU A 115 10.35 1.40 5.95
C GLU A 115 11.28 0.45 6.69
N ASN A 116 11.43 0.66 8.01
CA ASN A 116 12.32 -0.10 8.89
C ASN A 116 13.76 -0.23 8.33
N GLY A 117 14.32 0.89 7.88
CA GLY A 117 15.67 1.00 7.32
C GLY A 117 15.85 0.48 5.91
N HIS A 118 14.85 -0.16 5.32
CA HIS A 118 14.87 -0.63 3.94
C HIS A 118 14.31 0.44 3.01
N LEU A 119 14.72 0.41 1.74
CA LEU A 119 14.05 1.15 0.68
C LEU A 119 12.91 0.30 0.13
N VAL A 120 11.75 0.90 -0.09
CA VAL A 120 10.58 0.21 -0.62
C VAL A 120 10.12 0.91 -1.89
N ALA A 121 10.20 0.20 -3.01
CA ALA A 121 9.70 0.68 -4.29
C ALA A 121 8.28 0.11 -4.55
N LEU A 122 7.35 1.00 -4.90
CA LEU A 122 6.00 0.61 -5.33
C LEU A 122 5.92 0.59 -6.85
N LEU A 123 5.55 -0.56 -7.38
CA LEU A 123 5.32 -0.77 -8.79
C LEU A 123 3.83 -1.01 -9.03
N LYS A 124 3.29 -0.41 -10.09
CA LYS A 124 1.90 -0.60 -10.52
C LYS A 124 1.83 -0.89 -12.02
N LYS A 125 0.93 -1.80 -12.44
CA LYS A 125 0.50 -1.93 -13.84
C LYS A 125 -0.57 -0.88 -14.13
N GLU A 126 -0.66 -0.45 -15.38
CA GLU A 126 -1.62 0.57 -15.84
C GLU A 126 -3.08 0.06 -15.94
N ASP A 127 -3.38 -1.13 -15.40
CA ASP A 127 -4.67 -1.77 -15.54
C ASP A 127 -5.66 -1.32 -14.45
N TRP A 128 -6.92 -1.08 -14.86
CA TRP A 128 -7.95 -0.40 -14.06
C TRP A 128 -8.69 -1.32 -13.09
N SER A 129 -8.29 -2.58 -12.95
CA SER A 129 -8.94 -3.50 -12.03
C SER A 129 -8.39 -3.30 -10.61
N LEU A 130 -9.29 -3.27 -9.61
CA LEU A 130 -9.01 -2.97 -8.20
C LEU A 130 -7.93 -3.87 -7.56
N PHE A 131 -7.56 -4.99 -8.22
CA PHE A 131 -6.63 -5.99 -7.71
C PHE A 131 -5.48 -6.36 -8.66
N THR A 132 -5.41 -5.83 -9.89
CA THR A 132 -4.36 -6.21 -10.83
C THR A 132 -3.11 -5.32 -10.73
N GLY A 133 -1.98 -5.97 -10.48
CA GLY A 133 -0.64 -5.46 -10.80
C GLY A 133 -0.06 -4.45 -9.82
N LYS A 134 -0.10 -4.70 -8.50
CA LYS A 134 0.75 -3.96 -7.54
C LYS A 134 1.88 -4.86 -7.07
N MET A 135 3.07 -4.29 -6.95
CA MET A 135 4.24 -5.00 -6.42
C MET A 135 5.03 -4.06 -5.50
N LYS A 136 5.43 -4.58 -4.34
CA LYS A 136 6.37 -3.94 -3.43
C LYS A 136 7.71 -4.64 -3.56
N LEU A 137 8.73 -3.89 -3.96
CA LEU A 137 10.10 -4.35 -3.92
C LEU A 137 10.77 -3.76 -2.69
N LEU A 138 11.39 -4.61 -1.88
CA LEU A 138 12.22 -4.20 -0.75
C LEU A 138 13.67 -4.26 -1.21
N LEU A 139 14.36 -3.15 -1.07
CA LEU A 139 15.76 -2.98 -1.42
C LEU A 139 16.61 -2.77 -0.17
N GLN A 140 17.91 -2.98 -0.31
CA GLN A 140 18.88 -2.52 0.68
C GLN A 140 18.76 -1.00 0.90
N SER A 141 19.23 -0.51 2.05
CA SER A 141 19.11 0.89 2.45
C SER A 141 19.76 1.89 1.47
N ASP A 142 20.70 1.42 0.65
CA ASP A 142 21.42 2.16 -0.38
C ASP A 142 20.88 1.93 -1.80
N GLY A 143 19.90 1.05 -1.99
CA GLY A 143 19.26 0.79 -3.28
C GLY A 143 20.04 -0.12 -4.21
N GLN A 144 21.18 -0.70 -3.81
CA GLN A 144 22.02 -1.50 -4.72
C GLN A 144 21.40 -2.85 -5.13
N ASP A 145 20.60 -3.44 -4.26
CA ASP A 145 20.00 -4.75 -4.46
C ASP A 145 18.53 -4.76 -4.02
N VAL A 146 17.70 -5.43 -4.82
CA VAL A 146 16.41 -5.93 -4.34
C VAL A 146 16.70 -7.13 -3.43
N VAL A 147 16.15 -7.11 -2.22
CA VAL A 147 16.32 -8.18 -1.22
C VAL A 147 15.06 -9.02 -1.06
N ASN A 148 13.89 -8.45 -1.34
CA ASN A 148 12.62 -9.16 -1.29
C ASN A 148 11.59 -8.52 -2.21
N ALA A 149 10.57 -9.28 -2.59
CA ALA A 149 9.49 -8.83 -3.45
C ALA A 149 8.15 -9.42 -2.98
N ILE A 150 7.12 -8.58 -2.95
CA ILE A 150 5.75 -8.95 -2.63
C ILE A 150 4.87 -8.44 -3.78
N ASP A 151 4.36 -9.35 -4.60
CA ASP A 151 3.37 -9.01 -5.62
C ASP A 151 1.94 -9.13 -5.08
N SER A 152 0.93 -8.71 -5.84
CA SER A 152 -0.48 -8.95 -5.51
C SER A 152 -0.99 -10.30 -6.02
N GLN A 153 -0.15 -11.09 -6.70
CA GLN A 153 -0.57 -12.33 -7.36
C GLN A 153 -0.95 -13.41 -6.35
N TRP A 154 -0.25 -13.52 -5.22
CA TRP A 154 -0.62 -14.47 -4.14
C TRP A 154 -2.04 -14.23 -3.61
N MET A 155 -2.49 -12.98 -3.52
CA MET A 155 -3.85 -12.63 -3.11
C MET A 155 -4.86 -13.02 -4.18
N MET A 156 -4.51 -12.84 -5.46
CA MET A 156 -5.33 -13.28 -6.59
C MET A 156 -5.49 -14.81 -6.60
N ASP A 157 -4.41 -15.55 -6.38
CA ASP A 157 -4.43 -17.01 -6.32
C ASP A 157 -5.33 -17.51 -5.19
N MET A 158 -5.36 -16.81 -4.06
CA MET A 158 -6.25 -17.12 -2.94
C MET A 158 -7.74 -16.98 -3.32
N ILE A 159 -8.10 -16.02 -4.18
CA ILE A 159 -9.50 -15.74 -4.55
C ILE A 159 -9.94 -16.38 -5.88
N LYS A 160 -9.04 -16.98 -6.67
CA LYS A 160 -9.36 -17.63 -7.96
C LYS A 160 -10.43 -18.71 -7.87
N GLU A 161 -10.53 -19.41 -6.74
CA GLU A 161 -11.52 -20.47 -6.51
C GLU A 161 -12.90 -19.96 -6.06
N PHE A 162 -13.03 -18.66 -5.81
CA PHE A 162 -14.26 -18.10 -5.26
C PHE A 162 -15.31 -17.93 -6.35
N LYS A 163 -16.57 -18.17 -5.99
CA LYS A 163 -17.68 -17.91 -6.91
C LYS A 163 -17.78 -16.41 -7.23
N PRO A 164 -18.09 -16.03 -8.48
CA PRO A 164 -18.31 -14.64 -8.86
C PRO A 164 -19.37 -13.96 -7.99
N ALA A 165 -19.15 -12.67 -7.71
CA ALA A 165 -20.12 -11.86 -7.01
C ALA A 165 -21.42 -11.72 -7.81
N PRO A 166 -22.60 -11.79 -7.17
CA PRO A 166 -23.85 -11.42 -7.82
C PRO A 166 -23.85 -9.92 -8.19
N ALA A 167 -24.63 -9.53 -9.19
CA ALA A 167 -24.73 -8.12 -9.59
C ALA A 167 -25.29 -7.27 -8.44
N ALA A 168 -24.75 -6.06 -8.28
CA ALA A 168 -25.28 -5.08 -7.35
C ALA A 168 -26.74 -4.72 -7.72
N LYS A 169 -27.62 -4.70 -6.72
CA LYS A 169 -29.03 -4.31 -6.84
C LYS A 169 -29.31 -2.95 -6.23
N ILE A 170 -28.44 -2.48 -5.33
CA ILE A 170 -28.57 -1.17 -4.69
C ILE A 170 -27.51 -0.21 -5.20
N THR A 171 -27.84 1.07 -5.15
CA THR A 171 -26.96 2.18 -5.53
C THR A 171 -26.03 2.57 -4.40
N MET A 172 -24.93 3.26 -4.74
CA MET A 172 -24.00 3.83 -3.76
C MET A 172 -24.70 4.80 -2.79
N GLN A 173 -25.67 5.58 -3.26
CA GLN A 173 -26.43 6.51 -2.41
C GLN A 173 -27.28 5.76 -1.38
N GLU A 174 -27.97 4.69 -1.78
CA GLU A 174 -28.76 3.86 -0.85
C GLU A 174 -27.89 3.17 0.19
N ALA A 175 -26.69 2.72 -0.20
CA ALA A 175 -25.71 2.18 0.74
C ALA A 175 -25.22 3.26 1.72
N TYR A 176 -24.91 4.45 1.24
CA TYR A 176 -24.48 5.58 2.07
C TYR A 176 -25.53 5.94 3.14
N GLU A 177 -26.81 6.03 2.75
CA GLU A 177 -27.89 6.34 3.71
C GLU A 177 -28.02 5.30 4.83
N LYS A 178 -27.64 4.04 4.56
CA LYS A 178 -27.60 2.97 5.58
C LYS A 178 -26.34 3.00 6.43
N LEU A 179 -25.20 3.43 5.86
CA LEU A 179 -23.91 3.47 6.57
C LEU A 179 -23.74 4.73 7.42
N LYS A 180 -24.41 5.83 7.11
CA LYS A 180 -24.18 7.13 7.77
C LYS A 180 -24.26 7.06 9.30
N ASP A 181 -25.17 6.26 9.85
CA ASP A 181 -25.39 6.13 11.29
C ASP A 181 -24.38 5.18 11.97
N THR A 182 -23.58 4.46 11.16
CA THR A 182 -22.50 3.57 11.61
C THR A 182 -21.12 4.24 11.54
N LEU A 183 -21.04 5.42 10.94
CA LEU A 183 -19.80 6.18 10.81
C LEU A 183 -19.28 6.60 12.18
N THR A 184 -17.99 6.42 12.39
CA THR A 184 -17.29 6.85 13.58
C THR A 184 -16.28 7.92 13.22
N LEU A 185 -16.19 8.97 14.04
CA LEU A 185 -15.18 10.02 13.91
C LEU A 185 -14.36 10.07 15.20
N THR A 186 -13.12 9.59 15.15
CA THR A 186 -12.24 9.48 16.32
C THR A 186 -11.13 10.53 16.24
N PRO A 187 -10.89 11.36 17.28
CA PRO A 187 -9.78 12.31 17.27
C PRO A 187 -8.43 11.58 17.28
N VAL A 188 -7.54 11.93 16.35
CA VAL A 188 -6.21 11.36 16.19
C VAL A 188 -5.18 12.45 15.85
N TYR A 189 -3.93 12.22 16.23
CA TYR A 189 -2.82 13.08 15.81
C TYR A 189 -2.13 12.49 14.60
N VAL A 190 -2.11 13.26 13.51
CA VAL A 190 -1.52 12.86 12.23
C VAL A 190 -0.27 13.69 11.96
N TYR A 191 0.85 13.03 11.68
CA TYR A 191 2.11 13.70 11.36
C TYR A 191 2.04 14.35 9.98
N ARG A 192 2.40 15.64 9.87
CA ARG A 192 2.54 16.34 8.59
C ARG A 192 3.98 16.75 8.34
N GLN A 193 4.65 16.09 7.39
CA GLN A 193 6.02 16.39 6.99
C GLN A 193 6.25 17.84 6.59
N GLN A 194 5.32 18.44 5.86
CA GLN A 194 5.38 19.84 5.43
C GLN A 194 5.60 20.82 6.60
N THR A 195 5.12 20.44 7.79
CA THR A 195 5.23 21.25 9.02
C THR A 195 6.16 20.63 10.07
N GLY A 196 6.60 19.38 9.90
CA GLY A 196 7.36 18.63 10.90
C GLY A 196 6.62 18.39 12.22
N HIS A 197 5.29 18.50 12.25
CA HIS A 197 4.48 18.47 13.46
C HIS A 197 3.27 17.55 13.32
N TYR A 198 2.77 17.06 14.47
CA TYR A 198 1.50 16.35 14.55
C TYR A 198 0.34 17.33 14.64
N HIS A 199 -0.70 17.09 13.86
CA HIS A 199 -1.92 17.91 13.82
C HIS A 199 -3.13 17.07 14.18
N LEU A 200 -4.04 17.65 14.98
CA LEU A 200 -5.30 17.00 15.33
C LEU A 200 -6.20 16.86 14.08
N HIS A 201 -6.63 15.63 13.81
CA HIS A 201 -7.58 15.28 12.75
C HIS A 201 -8.68 14.37 13.35
N GLY A 202 -9.82 14.27 12.66
CA GLY A 202 -10.81 13.22 12.92
C GLY A 202 -10.60 12.05 11.96
N LYS A 203 -10.35 10.86 12.48
CA LYS A 203 -10.33 9.60 11.73
C LYS A 203 -11.76 9.17 11.48
N LEU A 204 -12.22 9.27 10.23
CA LEU A 204 -13.52 8.80 9.78
C LEU A 204 -13.39 7.36 9.31
N ASP A 205 -14.19 6.48 9.90
CA ASP A 205 -14.11 5.04 9.70
C ASP A 205 -15.47 4.38 9.95
N SER A 206 -15.71 3.18 9.40
CA SER A 206 -16.86 2.35 9.75
C SER A 206 -16.47 0.88 9.77
N ALA A 207 -16.83 0.19 10.85
CA ALA A 207 -16.71 -1.26 10.96
C ALA A 207 -17.76 -2.03 10.14
N HIS A 208 -18.62 -1.32 9.40
CA HIS A 208 -19.73 -1.89 8.66
C HIS A 208 -19.59 -1.68 7.15
N ALA A 209 -20.17 -2.60 6.41
CA ALA A 209 -20.37 -2.50 4.97
C ALA A 209 -21.83 -2.82 4.63
N VAL A 210 -22.26 -2.49 3.42
CA VAL A 210 -23.59 -2.86 2.92
C VAL A 210 -23.40 -3.83 1.77
N ASP A 211 -24.00 -5.01 1.87
CA ASP A 211 -24.04 -5.97 0.76
C ASP A 211 -24.74 -5.31 -0.44
N ALA A 212 -24.02 -5.22 -1.56
CA ALA A 212 -24.49 -4.50 -2.74
C ALA A 212 -25.65 -5.22 -3.44
N HIS A 213 -25.88 -6.50 -3.16
CA HIS A 213 -26.97 -7.31 -3.71
C HIS A 213 -28.20 -7.35 -2.81
N THR A 214 -28.05 -7.55 -1.50
CA THR A 214 -29.19 -7.66 -0.56
C THR A 214 -29.55 -6.32 0.07
N GLY A 215 -28.58 -5.41 0.18
CA GLY A 215 -28.71 -4.15 0.90
C GLY A 215 -28.67 -4.32 2.42
N GLU A 216 -28.26 -5.47 2.94
CA GLU A 216 -28.07 -5.70 4.37
C GLU A 216 -26.80 -5.02 4.87
N VAL A 217 -26.85 -4.48 6.10
CA VAL A 217 -25.67 -3.96 6.79
C VAL A 217 -24.94 -5.13 7.44
N LEU A 218 -23.67 -5.31 7.11
CA LEU A 218 -22.79 -6.38 7.55
C LEU A 218 -21.64 -5.79 8.37
N GLN A 219 -21.08 -6.55 9.31
CA GLN A 219 -19.77 -6.19 9.87
C GLN A 219 -18.66 -6.61 8.92
N LEU A 220 -17.63 -5.77 8.79
CA LEU A 220 -16.44 -6.08 7.99
C LEU A 220 -15.70 -7.33 8.48
N SER A 221 -15.81 -7.67 9.77
CA SER A 221 -15.24 -8.90 10.34
C SER A 221 -15.90 -10.19 9.87
N ASP A 222 -17.12 -10.09 9.33
CA ASP A 222 -17.94 -11.24 8.93
C ASP A 222 -17.83 -11.52 7.42
N LEU A 223 -17.00 -10.74 6.71
CA LEU A 223 -16.76 -10.81 5.26
C LEU A 223 -15.48 -11.59 4.91
#